data_AF-A0A6S6UL00-F1
#
_entry.id   AF-A0A6S6UL00-F1
#
_cell.length_a   1.000
_cell.length_b   1.000
_cell.length_c   1.000
_cell.angle_alpha   90.00
_cell.angle_beta   90.00
_cell.angle_gamma   90.00
#
_symmetry.space_group_name_H-M   'P 1'
#
loop_
_entity.id
_entity.type
_entity.pdbx_description
1 polymer ?
#
loop_
_entity_poly.entity_id
_entity_poly.type
_entity_poly.pdbx_seq_one_letter_code
_entity_poly.pdbx_strand_id
1 'polypeptide(L)'
;MTLTQRLPFIIYPLLILGLSLLPLFSGNPLHAKTDSDTAASKTSDQTTQKNEDKSADDDNAESATSEAESQIEDSMANIEIIQQTLEALRSEIENSKEKTSLNRSSVKTIKEGLELIDEKLKEAYSGLDESKTGINTNTKALNQMGKKLLTKTREIRANAADLVSQKSLIEDNSIRLYELLIQISNTSDKVERLANALDSVKKTDYTKKLKTEVYTNINKLWMLLSIILVFLSPLAFVLSSNRNQYKPLTDGIAQHQGVLMVCLTVFLGFFTIGFGLMYGTTSSGLIGTTTYLLENVATDSSITPIQTNRPFTEFVLYQAGFAMLAAMIVYMTVGRQLSSTKHMLLALFVGAVLIPVFGHWTWSSHFVTGNLGWLEGAGFIDEAGSITINTVAACFALIIIIKLSRSSPPPHRADQEVDDPVYSTSAVLILWLSWLGFTTATLPIDDEQISTLMLNVGLAGSAGGLSAFLHYAFFSNPNNRIASGLGGFVSGLVAIAACAQSVTFAEAAVIGASAGLLQNFGFSFLRKTYLKQAWQTRAAHLIAIHGVGGIWGALCVGLLAPEGNFGPLNISQLVIQTQGIAAALVYSFVMANIIMFVLNFRRKTTTPL
;
A
#
# COMPACT_ATOMS: atom_id res chain seq x y z
N MET A 1 2.23 -24.37 37.66
CA MET A 1 1.25 -24.92 36.69
C MET A 1 0.89 -23.79 35.75
N THR A 2 1.13 -23.81 34.44
CA THR A 2 1.54 -24.88 33.50
C THR A 2 2.18 -24.21 32.28
N LEU A 3 3.36 -24.75 31.93
CA LEU A 3 4.05 -24.74 30.64
C LEU A 3 3.76 -23.61 29.61
N THR A 4 4.58 -22.54 29.71
CA THR A 4 5.39 -21.97 28.60
C THR A 4 4.63 -21.40 27.39
N GLN A 5 4.42 -20.09 27.22
CA GLN A 5 5.35 -18.97 27.46
C GLN A 5 6.78 -19.25 26.98
N ARG A 6 6.94 -19.64 25.71
CA ARG A 6 8.13 -19.38 24.86
C ARG A 6 7.80 -19.68 23.40
N LEU A 7 7.13 -18.79 22.66
CA LEU A 7 7.19 -18.86 21.19
C LEU A 7 6.75 -17.53 20.51
N PRO A 8 7.59 -16.48 20.58
CA PRO A 8 7.59 -15.45 19.55
C PRO A 8 9.00 -15.29 18.96
N PHE A 9 9.54 -16.24 18.18
CA PHE A 9 10.89 -16.04 17.58
C PHE A 9 11.25 -16.86 16.31
N ILE A 10 10.32 -17.54 15.62
CA ILE A 10 10.72 -18.51 14.55
C ILE A 10 10.24 -18.20 13.12
N ILE A 11 9.31 -17.27 12.86
CA ILE A 11 8.80 -17.08 11.48
C ILE A 11 9.28 -15.76 10.82
N TYR A 12 10.04 -14.92 11.52
CA TYR A 12 10.65 -13.71 10.94
C TYR A 12 12.18 -13.71 10.73
N PRO A 13 12.99 -14.73 11.10
CA PRO A 13 14.39 -14.80 10.69
C PRO A 13 14.68 -15.78 9.52
N LEU A 14 13.67 -16.43 8.93
CA LEU A 14 13.87 -17.31 7.75
C LEU A 14 13.87 -16.58 6.39
N LEU A 15 13.64 -15.26 6.39
CA LEU A 15 13.69 -14.41 5.19
C LEU A 15 14.89 -13.44 5.17
N ILE A 16 15.76 -13.48 6.20
CA ILE A 16 16.95 -12.61 6.32
C ILE A 16 18.23 -13.45 6.56
N LEU A 17 18.24 -14.71 6.11
CA LEU A 17 19.42 -15.61 6.19
C LEU A 17 19.71 -16.36 4.87
N GLY A 18 19.05 -15.98 3.76
CA GLY A 18 19.24 -16.58 2.43
C GLY A 18 19.96 -15.70 1.41
N LEU A 19 20.43 -14.49 1.78
CA LEU A 19 20.97 -13.50 0.85
C LEU A 19 22.28 -12.84 1.33
N SER A 20 23.09 -13.55 2.09
CA SER A 20 24.38 -13.02 2.57
C SER A 20 25.48 -14.07 2.78
N LEU A 21 25.63 -15.02 1.83
CA LEU A 21 26.84 -15.84 1.71
C LEU A 21 27.19 -16.07 0.23
N LEU A 22 27.77 -15.04 -0.38
CA LEU A 22 28.68 -15.03 -1.54
C LEU A 22 29.27 -13.61 -1.51
N PRO A 23 30.60 -13.39 -1.34
CA PRO A 23 31.64 -14.09 -2.09
C PRO A 23 32.96 -14.36 -1.30
N LEU A 24 33.97 -14.85 -2.03
CA LEU A 24 35.42 -14.80 -1.77
C LEU A 24 36.03 -15.85 -0.82
N PHE A 25 36.64 -16.89 -1.42
CA PHE A 25 38.11 -16.91 -1.51
C PHE A 25 38.56 -17.36 -2.90
N SER A 26 39.35 -16.46 -3.48
CA SER A 26 40.13 -16.56 -4.70
C SER A 26 41.35 -17.46 -4.53
N GLY A 27 41.75 -18.13 -5.63
CA GLY A 27 43.05 -18.80 -5.75
C GLY A 27 43.26 -19.39 -7.14
N ASN A 28 43.46 -18.53 -8.14
CA ASN A 28 44.02 -18.84 -9.47
C ASN A 28 45.54 -19.16 -9.34
N PRO A 29 46.30 -19.51 -10.41
CA PRO A 29 46.03 -20.25 -11.67
C PRO A 29 47.12 -21.30 -12.00
N LEU A 30 46.97 -22.07 -13.10
CA LEU A 30 47.96 -22.21 -14.20
C LEU A 30 47.59 -23.34 -15.20
N HIS A 31 47.43 -22.93 -16.48
CA HIS A 31 47.74 -23.56 -17.77
C HIS A 31 47.09 -24.91 -18.17
N ALA A 32 46.23 -24.93 -19.20
CA ALA A 32 46.48 -24.91 -20.67
C ALA A 32 46.46 -26.34 -21.24
N LYS A 33 45.55 -26.71 -22.13
CA LYS A 33 45.45 -26.46 -23.59
C LYS A 33 44.16 -27.21 -24.04
N THR A 34 43.41 -26.95 -25.11
CA THR A 34 43.48 -26.07 -26.30
C THR A 34 42.15 -26.24 -27.04
N ASP A 35 41.54 -25.11 -27.40
CA ASP A 35 40.99 -24.74 -28.72
C ASP A 35 39.87 -25.59 -29.36
N SER A 36 38.66 -25.04 -29.56
CA SER A 36 38.21 -24.20 -30.71
C SER A 36 38.04 -25.05 -31.99
N ASP A 37 36.98 -24.98 -32.81
CA ASP A 37 36.08 -23.90 -33.16
C ASP A 37 34.76 -24.43 -33.81
N THR A 38 33.73 -23.58 -33.72
CA THR A 38 32.67 -23.22 -34.71
C THR A 38 32.72 -23.82 -36.14
N ALA A 39 31.69 -23.86 -36.99
CA ALA A 39 30.25 -23.62 -37.01
C ALA A 39 29.76 -24.03 -38.43
N ALA A 40 28.46 -24.32 -38.56
CA ALA A 40 27.56 -24.02 -39.68
C ALA A 40 27.97 -24.24 -41.18
N SER A 41 27.13 -25.04 -41.85
CA SER A 41 26.44 -24.71 -43.13
C SER A 41 27.12 -24.92 -44.48
N LYS A 42 26.27 -25.35 -45.46
CA LYS A 42 26.38 -25.29 -46.93
C LYS A 42 27.25 -26.37 -47.63
N THR A 43 26.59 -27.35 -48.26
CA THR A 43 26.21 -27.45 -49.70
C THR A 43 27.35 -27.79 -50.66
N SER A 44 27.08 -28.86 -51.41
CA SER A 44 27.53 -29.19 -52.78
C SER A 44 29.02 -29.47 -53.04
N ASP A 45 29.21 -30.34 -54.02
CA ASP A 45 30.45 -30.72 -54.69
C ASP A 45 31.34 -31.73 -53.97
N GLN A 46 31.03 -33.01 -54.18
CA GLN A 46 32.00 -33.96 -54.73
C GLN A 46 31.28 -35.15 -55.35
N THR A 47 30.77 -34.91 -56.57
CA THR A 47 30.95 -35.85 -57.67
C THR A 47 32.47 -36.05 -57.86
N THR A 48 32.87 -37.21 -58.38
CA THR A 48 34.23 -37.50 -58.90
C THR A 48 35.24 -38.05 -57.89
N GLN A 49 34.98 -39.23 -57.30
CA GLN A 49 36.01 -40.25 -56.98
C GLN A 49 35.40 -41.51 -56.35
N LYS A 50 34.63 -42.28 -57.12
CA LYS A 50 34.36 -43.70 -56.83
C LYS A 50 33.66 -44.39 -58.01
N ASN A 51 34.20 -44.19 -59.21
CA ASN A 51 33.75 -44.84 -60.44
C ASN A 51 34.92 -45.50 -61.20
N GLU A 52 36.01 -45.86 -60.52
CA GLU A 52 37.19 -46.45 -61.18
C GLU A 52 37.68 -47.79 -60.58
N ASP A 53 36.99 -48.38 -59.60
CA ASP A 53 37.47 -49.61 -58.92
C ASP A 53 36.46 -50.77 -58.94
N LYS A 54 35.48 -50.74 -59.86
CA LYS A 54 34.51 -51.83 -60.04
C LYS A 54 34.45 -52.43 -61.45
N SER A 55 35.24 -51.90 -62.39
CA SER A 55 35.41 -52.51 -63.71
C SER A 55 36.69 -53.35 -63.83
N ALA A 56 37.51 -53.45 -62.78
CA ALA A 56 38.76 -54.23 -62.78
C ALA A 56 38.64 -55.61 -62.11
N ASP A 57 37.55 -55.86 -61.37
CA ASP A 57 37.30 -57.14 -60.69
C ASP A 57 36.35 -58.08 -61.47
N ASP A 58 35.48 -57.56 -62.35
CA ASP A 58 34.65 -58.38 -63.25
C ASP A 58 35.45 -58.88 -64.47
N ASP A 59 36.35 -58.06 -65.04
CA ASP A 59 37.23 -58.47 -66.16
C ASP A 59 38.26 -59.54 -65.74
N ASN A 60 38.70 -59.54 -64.47
CA ASN A 60 39.62 -60.55 -63.93
C ASN A 60 38.92 -61.90 -63.64
N ALA A 61 37.62 -61.89 -63.36
CA ALA A 61 36.84 -63.12 -63.18
C ALA A 61 36.44 -63.75 -64.53
N GLU A 62 36.12 -62.95 -65.54
CA GLU A 62 35.85 -63.43 -66.91
C GLU A 62 37.13 -63.97 -67.59
N SER A 63 38.27 -63.29 -67.38
CA SER A 63 39.61 -63.74 -67.82
C SER A 63 40.01 -65.09 -67.20
N ALA A 64 39.84 -65.26 -65.89
CA ALA A 64 40.20 -66.51 -65.20
C ALA A 64 39.31 -67.70 -65.59
N THR A 65 38.05 -67.45 -65.98
CA THR A 65 37.13 -68.49 -66.42
C THR A 65 37.41 -68.89 -67.88
N SER A 66 37.70 -67.91 -68.75
CA SER A 66 38.14 -68.14 -70.13
C SER A 66 39.47 -68.90 -70.22
N GLU A 67 40.40 -68.64 -69.30
CA GLU A 67 41.71 -69.29 -69.26
C GLU A 67 41.60 -70.75 -68.78
N ALA A 68 40.66 -71.04 -67.88
CA ALA A 68 40.34 -72.40 -67.44
C ALA A 68 39.60 -73.21 -68.52
N GLU A 69 38.66 -72.60 -69.26
CA GLU A 69 37.99 -73.25 -70.39
C GLU A 69 38.97 -73.56 -71.54
N SER A 70 39.87 -72.63 -71.86
CA SER A 70 40.94 -72.84 -72.83
C SER A 70 41.89 -73.98 -72.45
N GLN A 71 42.27 -74.10 -71.17
CA GLN A 71 43.12 -75.19 -70.69
C GLN A 71 42.44 -76.56 -70.77
N ILE A 72 41.11 -76.63 -70.59
CA ILE A 72 40.33 -77.86 -70.73
C ILE A 72 40.20 -78.25 -72.20
N GLU A 73 39.91 -77.31 -73.10
CA GLU A 73 39.86 -77.57 -74.54
C GLU A 73 41.22 -78.02 -75.10
N ASP A 74 42.32 -77.37 -74.71
CA ASP A 74 43.68 -77.79 -75.09
C ASP A 74 44.03 -79.18 -74.56
N SER A 75 43.61 -79.51 -73.33
CA SER A 75 43.82 -80.83 -72.74
C SER A 75 43.03 -81.92 -73.48
N MET A 76 41.78 -81.63 -73.90
CA MET A 76 40.96 -82.54 -74.69
C MET A 76 41.54 -82.76 -76.10
N ALA A 77 41.99 -81.69 -76.76
CA ALA A 77 42.63 -81.77 -78.08
C ALA A 77 43.93 -82.59 -78.04
N ASN A 78 44.75 -82.43 -77.00
CA ASN A 78 45.96 -83.23 -76.81
C ASN A 78 45.66 -84.72 -76.61
N ILE A 79 44.59 -85.08 -75.88
CA ILE A 79 44.16 -86.48 -75.71
C ILE A 79 43.74 -87.08 -77.06
N GLU A 80 43.03 -86.32 -77.89
CA GLU A 80 42.59 -86.77 -79.22
C GLU A 80 43.78 -87.04 -80.16
N ILE A 81 44.79 -86.15 -80.15
CA ILE A 81 46.04 -86.33 -80.91
C ILE A 81 46.80 -87.58 -80.44
N ILE A 82 46.88 -87.81 -79.12
CA ILE A 82 47.52 -89.01 -78.56
C ILE A 82 46.79 -90.28 -79.02
N GLN A 83 45.45 -90.28 -79.02
CA GLN A 83 44.65 -91.42 -79.49
C GLN A 83 44.88 -91.73 -80.98
N GLN A 84 44.90 -90.70 -81.84
CA GLN A 84 45.18 -90.87 -83.27
C GLN A 84 46.59 -91.41 -83.52
N THR A 85 47.58 -90.93 -82.76
CA THR A 85 48.97 -91.42 -82.84
C THR A 85 49.08 -92.89 -82.40
N LEU A 86 48.29 -93.30 -81.41
CA LEU A 86 48.23 -94.68 -80.92
C LEU A 86 47.59 -95.63 -81.96
N GLU A 87 46.57 -95.18 -82.68
CA GLU A 87 45.95 -95.93 -83.79
C GLU A 87 46.91 -96.08 -84.98
N ALA A 88 47.65 -95.02 -85.33
CA ALA A 88 48.68 -95.09 -86.37
C ALA A 88 49.78 -96.10 -86.01
N LEU A 89 50.28 -96.08 -84.77
CA LEU A 89 51.27 -97.04 -84.27
C LEU A 89 50.73 -98.48 -84.25
N ARG A 90 49.47 -98.71 -83.87
CA ARG A 90 48.83 -100.03 -83.94
C ARG A 90 48.74 -100.55 -85.38
N SER A 91 48.37 -99.69 -86.33
CA SER A 91 48.31 -100.02 -87.75
C SER A 91 49.68 -100.41 -88.32
N GLU A 92 50.73 -99.70 -87.94
CA GLU A 92 52.10 -99.98 -88.36
C GLU A 92 52.63 -101.31 -87.79
N ILE A 93 52.25 -101.64 -86.55
CA ILE A 93 52.53 -102.96 -85.95
C ILE A 93 51.81 -104.09 -86.70
N GLU A 94 50.53 -103.92 -87.08
CA GLU A 94 49.80 -104.93 -87.87
C GLU A 94 50.39 -105.13 -89.26
N ASN A 95 50.72 -104.06 -90.00
CA ASN A 95 51.36 -104.16 -91.31
C ASN A 95 52.78 -104.77 -91.24
N SER A 96 53.48 -104.64 -90.12
CA SER A 96 54.82 -105.21 -89.94
C SER A 96 54.86 -106.72 -89.67
N LYS A 97 53.73 -107.36 -89.33
CA LYS A 97 53.65 -108.82 -89.09
C LYS A 97 53.79 -109.67 -90.36
N GLU A 98 53.66 -109.09 -91.55
CA GLU A 98 53.65 -109.83 -92.83
C GLU A 98 55.01 -109.89 -93.54
N LYS A 99 56.05 -109.17 -93.08
CA LYS A 99 57.40 -109.18 -93.69
C LYS A 99 58.46 -109.58 -92.68
N THR A 100 59.05 -110.75 -92.93
CA THR A 100 60.06 -111.43 -92.10
C THR A 100 61.37 -110.65 -92.02
N SER A 101 61.50 -109.72 -91.07
CA SER A 101 62.76 -109.35 -90.37
C SER A 101 62.56 -108.08 -89.54
N LEU A 102 62.21 -108.22 -88.26
CA LEU A 102 62.31 -107.12 -87.30
C LEU A 102 63.00 -107.58 -86.02
N ASN A 103 64.03 -106.82 -85.67
CA ASN A 103 65.01 -107.05 -84.62
C ASN A 103 64.35 -106.89 -83.23
N ARG A 104 64.63 -107.80 -82.27
CA ARG A 104 64.04 -107.82 -80.91
C ARG A 104 64.16 -106.49 -80.15
N SER A 105 65.12 -105.63 -80.53
CA SER A 105 65.34 -104.32 -79.93
C SER A 105 64.21 -103.32 -80.24
N SER A 106 63.68 -103.30 -81.46
CA SER A 106 62.63 -102.33 -81.86
C SER A 106 61.29 -102.61 -81.19
N VAL A 107 60.95 -103.89 -80.99
CA VAL A 107 59.72 -104.30 -80.28
C VAL A 107 59.76 -103.89 -78.81
N LYS A 108 60.95 -103.90 -78.19
CA LYS A 108 61.12 -103.50 -76.78
C LYS A 108 60.91 -101.99 -76.61
N THR A 109 61.50 -101.16 -77.48
CA THR A 109 61.35 -99.70 -77.43
C THR A 109 59.90 -99.25 -77.67
N ILE A 110 59.18 -99.92 -78.58
CA ILE A 110 57.75 -99.63 -78.81
C ILE A 110 56.91 -100.01 -77.59
N LYS A 111 57.24 -101.11 -76.90
CA LYS A 111 56.52 -101.54 -75.69
C LYS A 111 56.74 -100.56 -74.53
N GLU A 112 57.97 -100.10 -74.34
CA GLU A 112 58.30 -99.07 -73.33
C GLU A 112 57.63 -97.73 -73.65
N GLY A 113 57.51 -97.35 -74.93
CA GLY A 113 56.75 -96.17 -75.36
C GLY A 113 55.24 -96.27 -75.10
N LEU A 114 54.65 -97.45 -75.28
CA LEU A 114 53.24 -97.69 -74.98
C LEU A 114 52.94 -97.66 -73.47
N GLU A 115 53.84 -98.16 -72.62
CA GLU A 115 53.67 -98.09 -71.16
C GLU A 115 53.73 -96.64 -70.66
N LEU A 116 54.62 -95.81 -71.22
CA LEU A 116 54.69 -94.38 -70.88
C LEU A 116 53.43 -93.60 -71.31
N ILE A 117 52.84 -93.95 -72.46
CA ILE A 117 51.60 -93.34 -72.94
C ILE A 117 50.41 -93.75 -72.06
N ASP A 118 50.33 -95.01 -71.62
CA ASP A 118 49.26 -95.49 -70.72
C ASP A 118 49.33 -94.80 -69.34
N GLU A 119 50.54 -94.56 -68.83
CA GLU A 119 50.76 -93.79 -67.60
C GLU A 119 50.32 -92.33 -67.75
N LYS A 120 50.70 -91.68 -68.86
CA LYS A 120 50.27 -90.30 -69.18
C LYS A 120 48.76 -90.15 -69.35
N LEU A 121 48.09 -91.14 -69.94
CA LEU A 121 46.62 -91.15 -70.08
C LEU A 121 45.92 -91.29 -68.72
N LYS A 122 46.45 -92.10 -67.79
CA LYS A 122 45.90 -92.22 -66.42
C LYS A 122 46.01 -90.93 -65.63
N GLU A 123 47.14 -90.22 -65.71
CA GLU A 123 47.28 -88.89 -65.09
C GLU A 123 46.24 -87.89 -65.66
N ALA A 124 46.05 -87.89 -66.97
CA ALA A 124 45.11 -86.98 -67.63
C ALA A 124 43.64 -87.24 -67.24
N TYR A 125 43.22 -88.51 -67.15
CA TYR A 125 41.86 -88.86 -66.71
C TYR A 125 41.61 -88.56 -65.23
N SER A 126 42.63 -88.70 -64.37
CA SER A 126 42.54 -88.34 -62.95
C SER A 126 42.28 -86.85 -62.76
N GLY A 127 42.97 -85.99 -63.50
CA GLY A 127 42.78 -84.53 -63.44
C GLY A 127 41.37 -84.08 -63.90
N LEU A 128 40.77 -84.80 -64.85
CA LEU A 128 39.44 -84.48 -65.36
C LEU A 128 38.31 -84.80 -64.34
N ASP A 129 38.48 -85.85 -63.54
CA ASP A 129 37.48 -86.26 -62.54
C ASP A 129 37.49 -85.35 -61.28
N GLU A 130 38.67 -84.82 -60.92
CA GLU A 130 38.79 -83.77 -59.89
C GLU A 130 38.10 -82.47 -60.34
N SER A 131 38.32 -82.05 -61.60
CA SER A 131 37.71 -80.84 -62.15
C SER A 131 36.18 -80.94 -62.20
N LYS A 132 35.63 -82.10 -62.61
CA LYS A 132 34.18 -82.38 -62.59
C LYS A 132 33.57 -82.32 -61.18
N THR A 133 34.30 -82.80 -60.18
CA THR A 133 33.87 -82.78 -58.78
C THR A 133 33.85 -81.35 -58.21
N GLY A 134 34.82 -80.52 -58.61
CA GLY A 134 34.85 -79.09 -58.33
C GLY A 134 33.64 -78.33 -58.90
N ILE A 135 33.32 -78.54 -60.18
CA ILE A 135 32.17 -77.90 -60.86
C ILE A 135 30.83 -78.26 -60.18
N ASN A 136 30.65 -79.53 -59.80
CA ASN A 136 29.42 -79.97 -59.11
C ASN A 136 29.28 -79.32 -57.72
N THR A 137 30.40 -79.11 -57.03
CA THR A 137 30.42 -78.47 -55.71
C THR A 137 30.08 -76.98 -55.81
N ASN A 138 30.66 -76.28 -56.79
CA ASN A 138 30.35 -74.88 -57.06
C ASN A 138 28.90 -74.67 -57.49
N THR A 139 28.35 -75.57 -58.31
CA THR A 139 26.94 -75.54 -58.73
C THR A 139 25.98 -75.68 -57.54
N LYS A 140 26.31 -76.54 -56.56
CA LYS A 140 25.52 -76.67 -55.32
C LYS A 140 25.62 -75.41 -54.46
N ALA A 141 26.81 -74.81 -54.35
CA ALA A 141 27.02 -73.57 -53.59
C ALA A 141 26.24 -72.40 -54.20
N LEU A 142 26.25 -72.24 -55.53
CA LEU A 142 25.48 -71.21 -56.25
C LEU A 142 23.97 -71.37 -56.06
N ASN A 143 23.45 -72.60 -56.14
CA ASN A 143 22.04 -72.88 -55.87
C ASN A 143 21.64 -72.55 -54.43
N GLN A 144 22.52 -72.80 -53.46
CA GLN A 144 22.28 -72.44 -52.06
C GLN A 144 22.32 -70.93 -51.84
N MET A 145 23.22 -70.22 -52.53
CA MET A 145 23.28 -68.76 -52.52
C MET A 145 22.03 -68.13 -53.15
N GLY A 146 21.54 -68.67 -54.27
CA GLY A 146 20.28 -68.24 -54.90
C GLY A 146 19.07 -68.38 -53.98
N LYS A 147 18.96 -69.49 -53.23
CA LYS A 147 17.91 -69.67 -52.22
C LYS A 147 18.00 -68.65 -51.07
N LYS A 148 19.22 -68.38 -50.57
CA LYS A 148 19.43 -67.36 -49.52
C LYS A 148 19.05 -65.94 -50.00
N LEU A 149 19.37 -65.60 -51.26
CA LEU A 149 19.01 -64.31 -51.84
C LEU A 149 17.49 -64.12 -51.96
N LEU A 150 16.78 -65.17 -52.37
CA LEU A 150 15.31 -65.18 -52.43
C LEU A 150 14.68 -64.97 -51.05
N THR A 151 15.21 -65.62 -50.00
CA THR A 151 14.74 -65.41 -48.63
C THR A 151 14.99 -63.97 -48.16
N LYS A 152 16.20 -63.43 -48.36
CA LYS A 152 16.51 -62.03 -48.02
C LYS A 152 15.63 -61.04 -48.77
N THR A 153 15.33 -61.30 -50.04
CA THR A 153 14.45 -60.44 -50.85
C THR A 153 13.02 -60.43 -50.30
N ARG A 154 12.53 -61.58 -49.80
CA ARG A 154 11.22 -61.65 -49.13
C ARG A 154 11.20 -60.92 -47.80
N GLU A 155 12.25 -61.04 -46.99
CA GLU A 155 12.41 -60.31 -45.72
C GLU A 155 12.45 -58.79 -45.95
N ILE A 156 13.20 -58.32 -46.95
CA ILE A 156 13.25 -56.91 -47.34
C ILE A 156 11.86 -56.40 -47.75
N ARG A 157 11.11 -57.19 -48.54
CA ARG A 157 9.75 -56.83 -48.94
C ARG A 157 8.77 -56.78 -47.75
N ALA A 158 8.90 -57.69 -46.80
CA ALA A 158 8.09 -57.68 -45.56
C ALA A 158 8.41 -56.45 -44.69
N ASN A 159 9.69 -56.12 -44.52
CA ASN A 159 10.11 -54.92 -43.78
C ASN A 159 9.68 -53.62 -44.48
N ALA A 160 9.67 -53.58 -45.81
CA ALA A 160 9.16 -52.44 -46.57
C ALA A 160 7.65 -52.22 -46.37
N ALA A 161 6.86 -53.29 -46.22
CA ALA A 161 5.43 -53.19 -45.92
C ALA A 161 5.18 -52.66 -44.50
N ASP A 162 6.00 -53.04 -43.52
CA ASP A 162 5.92 -52.52 -42.15
C ASP A 162 6.25 -51.02 -42.09
N LEU A 163 7.25 -50.57 -42.85
CA LEU A 163 7.61 -49.15 -42.99
C LEU A 163 6.47 -48.29 -43.56
N VAL A 164 5.67 -48.82 -44.50
CA VAL A 164 4.50 -48.11 -45.05
C VAL A 164 3.40 -47.97 -44.00
N SER A 165 3.18 -49.01 -43.19
CA SER A 165 2.23 -48.98 -42.05
C SER A 165 2.68 -47.97 -40.99
N GLN A 166 3.96 -47.98 -40.62
CA GLN A 166 4.51 -47.01 -39.66
C GLN A 166 4.43 -45.57 -40.18
N LYS A 167 4.66 -45.34 -41.48
CA LYS A 167 4.47 -44.02 -42.11
C LYS A 167 3.02 -43.54 -41.98
N SER A 168 2.04 -44.41 -42.29
CA SER A 168 0.62 -44.07 -42.16
C SER A 168 0.24 -43.74 -40.71
N LEU A 169 0.76 -44.48 -39.73
CA LEU A 169 0.55 -44.20 -38.30
C LEU A 169 1.16 -42.87 -37.86
N ILE A 170 2.33 -42.51 -38.40
CA ILE A 170 2.98 -41.22 -38.13
C ILE A 170 2.18 -40.07 -38.75
N GLU A 171 1.69 -40.23 -39.98
CA GLU A 171 0.84 -39.24 -40.64
C GLU A 171 -0.48 -39.04 -39.87
N ASP A 172 -1.15 -40.12 -39.45
CA ASP A 172 -2.40 -40.06 -38.69
C ASP A 172 -2.19 -39.45 -37.29
N ASN A 173 -1.10 -39.82 -36.60
CA ASN A 173 -0.71 -39.19 -35.34
C ASN A 173 -0.37 -37.71 -35.52
N SER A 174 0.22 -37.30 -36.65
CA SER A 174 0.53 -35.90 -36.92
C SER A 174 -0.73 -35.07 -37.11
N ILE A 175 -1.74 -35.61 -37.82
CA ILE A 175 -3.05 -34.97 -37.99
C ILE A 175 -3.73 -34.81 -36.62
N ARG A 176 -3.74 -35.87 -35.82
CA ARG A 176 -4.31 -35.84 -34.46
C ARG A 176 -3.58 -34.86 -33.54
N LEU A 177 -2.27 -34.69 -33.70
CA LEU A 177 -1.49 -33.68 -32.99
C LEU A 177 -1.91 -32.26 -33.40
N TYR A 178 -2.11 -32.01 -34.69
CA TYR A 178 -2.60 -30.71 -35.19
C TYR A 178 -4.01 -30.40 -34.68
N GLU A 179 -4.92 -31.38 -34.66
CA GLU A 179 -6.26 -31.21 -34.09
C GLU A 179 -6.21 -30.87 -32.60
N LEU A 180 -5.38 -31.57 -31.83
CA LEU A 180 -5.17 -31.28 -30.41
C LEU A 180 -4.58 -29.87 -30.20
N LEU A 181 -3.63 -29.43 -31.02
CA LEU A 181 -3.08 -28.08 -30.95
C LEU A 181 -4.14 -27.01 -31.23
N ILE A 182 -5.02 -27.22 -32.21
CA ILE A 182 -6.14 -26.32 -32.50
C ILE A 182 -7.13 -26.29 -31.31
N GLN A 183 -7.44 -27.44 -30.72
CA GLN A 183 -8.31 -27.51 -29.53
C GLN A 183 -7.70 -26.80 -28.32
N ILE A 184 -6.38 -26.95 -28.10
CA ILE A 184 -5.65 -26.24 -27.04
C ILE A 184 -5.67 -24.74 -27.29
N SER A 185 -5.39 -24.29 -28.53
CA SER A 185 -5.45 -22.86 -28.90
C SER A 185 -6.84 -22.26 -28.63
N ASN A 186 -7.89 -22.94 -29.10
CA ASN A 186 -9.28 -22.50 -28.87
C ASN A 186 -9.66 -22.47 -27.39
N THR A 187 -9.10 -23.38 -26.59
CA THR A 187 -9.32 -23.41 -25.13
C THR A 187 -8.55 -22.28 -24.44
N SER A 188 -7.32 -22.00 -24.86
CA SER A 188 -6.52 -20.87 -24.39
C SER A 188 -7.23 -19.54 -24.63
N ASP A 189 -7.76 -19.32 -25.85
CA ASP A 189 -8.52 -18.10 -26.18
C ASP A 189 -9.78 -17.95 -25.31
N LYS A 190 -10.48 -19.05 -25.02
CA LYS A 190 -11.65 -19.04 -24.12
C LYS A 190 -11.23 -18.70 -22.68
N VAL A 191 -10.13 -19.26 -22.19
CA VAL A 191 -9.60 -18.97 -20.86
C VAL A 191 -9.19 -17.50 -20.75
N GLU A 192 -8.54 -16.94 -21.77
CA GLU A 192 -8.15 -15.54 -21.80
C GLU A 192 -9.37 -14.60 -21.83
N ARG A 193 -10.39 -14.90 -22.64
CA ARG A 193 -11.66 -14.15 -22.64
C ARG A 193 -12.37 -14.22 -21.28
N LEU A 194 -12.40 -15.38 -20.64
CA LEU A 194 -12.98 -15.56 -19.31
C LEU A 194 -12.17 -14.84 -18.23
N ALA A 195 -10.83 -14.83 -18.32
CA ALA A 195 -9.96 -14.10 -17.43
C ALA A 195 -10.17 -12.58 -17.56
N ASN A 196 -10.27 -12.07 -18.78
CA ASN A 196 -10.56 -10.67 -19.06
C ASN A 196 -11.98 -10.27 -18.59
N ALA A 197 -12.98 -11.14 -18.80
CA ALA A 197 -14.32 -10.94 -18.26
C ALA A 197 -14.34 -10.95 -16.71
N LEU A 198 -13.61 -11.86 -16.07
CA LEU A 198 -13.49 -11.92 -14.62
C LEU A 198 -12.77 -10.70 -14.03
N ASP A 199 -11.73 -10.19 -14.69
CA ASP A 199 -11.03 -8.96 -14.28
C ASP A 199 -11.95 -7.73 -14.43
N SER A 200 -12.78 -7.69 -15.48
CA SER A 200 -13.79 -6.64 -15.66
C SER A 200 -14.88 -6.69 -14.57
N VAL A 201 -15.27 -7.88 -14.10
CA VAL A 201 -16.24 -8.06 -13.00
C VAL A 201 -15.63 -7.73 -11.63
N LYS A 202 -14.36 -8.05 -11.37
CA LYS A 202 -13.66 -7.62 -10.14
C LYS A 202 -13.46 -6.10 -10.06
N LYS A 203 -13.41 -5.43 -11.21
CA LYS A 203 -13.30 -3.97 -11.33
C LYS A 203 -14.64 -3.26 -11.53
N THR A 204 -15.78 -3.94 -11.41
CA THR A 204 -17.09 -3.31 -11.64
C THR A 204 -17.30 -2.14 -10.67
N ASP A 205 -17.73 -1.00 -11.22
CA ASP A 205 -18.11 0.23 -10.51
C ASP A 205 -18.93 -0.01 -9.24
N TYR A 206 -19.68 -1.10 -9.13
CA TYR A 206 -20.49 -1.43 -7.97
C TYR A 206 -19.68 -1.64 -6.68
N THR A 207 -18.55 -2.35 -6.71
CA THR A 207 -17.73 -2.56 -5.50
C THR A 207 -17.03 -1.26 -5.09
N LYS A 208 -16.57 -0.46 -6.06
CA LYS A 208 -15.98 0.85 -5.81
C LYS A 208 -17.02 1.84 -5.27
N LYS A 209 -18.22 1.85 -5.85
CA LYS A 209 -19.37 2.66 -5.41
C LYS A 209 -19.84 2.25 -4.02
N LEU A 210 -19.98 0.95 -3.76
CA LEU A 210 -20.34 0.41 -2.44
C LEU A 210 -19.27 0.77 -1.40
N LYS A 211 -17.98 0.60 -1.70
CA LYS A 211 -16.90 1.06 -0.80
C LYS A 211 -17.03 2.56 -0.51
N THR A 212 -17.15 3.38 -1.55
CA THR A 212 -17.26 4.85 -1.42
C THR A 212 -18.47 5.24 -0.57
N GLU A 213 -19.61 4.59 -0.78
CA GLU A 213 -20.85 4.83 -0.03
C GLU A 213 -20.74 4.39 1.43
N VAL A 214 -20.15 3.22 1.68
CA VAL A 214 -19.85 2.73 3.04
C VAL A 214 -18.90 3.68 3.77
N TYR A 215 -17.78 4.07 3.15
CA TYR A 215 -16.84 5.03 3.74
C TYR A 215 -17.50 6.38 4.02
N THR A 216 -18.31 6.89 3.10
CA THR A 216 -19.07 8.15 3.29
C THR A 216 -20.02 8.04 4.48
N ASN A 217 -20.75 6.93 4.59
CA ASN A 217 -21.70 6.73 5.69
C ASN A 217 -21.01 6.55 7.05
N ILE A 218 -19.86 5.88 7.11
CA ILE A 218 -19.10 5.74 8.35
C ILE A 218 -18.48 7.08 8.75
N ASN A 219 -17.94 7.87 7.80
CA ASN A 219 -17.44 9.22 8.08
C ASN A 219 -18.55 10.15 8.61
N LYS A 220 -19.76 10.05 8.05
CA LYS A 220 -20.94 10.75 8.59
C LYS A 220 -21.26 10.31 10.01
N LEU A 221 -21.28 9.01 10.28
CA LEU A 221 -21.52 8.47 11.62
C LEU A 221 -20.47 8.96 12.62
N TRP A 222 -19.20 8.99 12.24
CA TRP A 222 -18.10 9.52 13.06
C TRP A 222 -18.29 11.00 13.39
N MET A 223 -18.64 11.81 12.39
CA MET A 223 -18.91 13.23 12.59
C MET A 223 -20.12 13.44 13.52
N LEU A 224 -21.21 12.68 13.34
CA LEU A 224 -22.39 12.72 14.23
C LEU A 224 -22.04 12.33 15.67
N LEU A 225 -21.24 11.28 15.87
CA LEU A 225 -20.76 10.91 17.20
C LEU A 225 -19.93 12.03 17.84
N SER A 226 -19.05 12.64 17.06
CA SER A 226 -18.23 13.77 17.52
C SER A 226 -19.08 14.99 17.86
N ILE A 227 -20.14 15.27 17.11
CA ILE A 227 -21.13 16.30 17.42
C ILE A 227 -21.80 16.01 18.77
N ILE A 228 -22.23 14.77 19.03
CA ILE A 228 -22.82 14.39 20.33
C ILE A 228 -21.83 14.69 21.46
N LEU A 229 -20.55 14.33 21.31
CA LEU A 229 -19.51 14.63 22.30
C LEU A 229 -19.37 16.14 22.53
N VAL A 230 -19.29 16.93 21.45
CA VAL A 230 -19.20 18.40 21.50
C VAL A 230 -20.40 19.00 22.26
N PHE A 231 -21.60 18.47 22.05
CA PHE A 231 -22.84 18.93 22.69
C PHE A 231 -22.98 18.50 24.16
N LEU A 232 -22.05 17.69 24.70
CA LEU A 232 -21.93 17.49 26.14
C LEU A 232 -21.27 18.68 26.86
N SER A 233 -20.60 19.58 26.13
CA SER A 233 -19.88 20.70 26.74
C SER A 233 -20.77 21.65 27.57
N PRO A 234 -22.02 22.00 27.18
CA PRO A 234 -22.88 22.80 28.04
C PRO A 234 -23.19 22.13 29.38
N LEU A 235 -23.32 20.80 29.41
CA LEU A 235 -23.56 20.06 30.65
C LEU A 235 -22.39 20.21 31.62
N ALA A 236 -21.14 20.20 31.12
CA ALA A 236 -19.97 20.49 31.95
C ALA A 236 -20.06 21.88 32.58
N PHE A 237 -20.44 22.91 31.82
CA PHE A 237 -20.60 24.27 32.37
C PHE A 237 -21.74 24.36 33.38
N VAL A 238 -22.86 23.67 33.17
CA VAL A 238 -23.96 23.58 34.16
C VAL A 238 -23.45 22.99 35.48
N LEU A 239 -22.74 21.87 35.43
CA LEU A 239 -22.22 21.19 36.62
C LEU A 239 -21.18 22.06 37.34
N SER A 240 -20.30 22.74 36.60
CA SER A 240 -19.34 23.70 37.18
C SER A 240 -19.99 24.90 37.87
N SER A 241 -21.29 25.16 37.59
CA SER A 241 -22.02 26.27 38.16
C SER A 241 -22.64 25.97 39.53
N ASN A 242 -22.76 24.69 39.93
CA ASN A 242 -23.53 24.29 41.10
C ASN A 242 -22.83 24.69 42.42
N ARG A 243 -23.24 25.84 42.97
CA ARG A 243 -22.75 26.36 44.26
C ARG A 243 -23.93 26.60 45.19
N ASN A 244 -23.93 25.90 46.31
CA ASN A 244 -24.91 26.05 47.38
C ASN A 244 -24.81 27.46 48.02
N GLN A 245 -25.98 28.03 48.37
CA GLN A 245 -26.20 29.12 49.35
C GLN A 245 -26.08 30.59 48.92
N TYR A 246 -26.77 31.05 47.85
CA TYR A 246 -26.98 32.50 47.71
C TYR A 246 -28.42 32.90 47.43
N LYS A 247 -28.86 33.96 48.14
CA LYS A 247 -30.14 34.61 47.91
C LYS A 247 -30.07 35.33 46.54
N PRO A 248 -31.03 35.08 45.63
CA PRO A 248 -31.00 35.63 44.28
C PRO A 248 -30.98 37.17 44.28
N LEU A 249 -30.10 37.78 43.48
CA LEU A 249 -30.23 39.19 43.08
C LEU A 249 -31.37 39.28 42.07
N THR A 250 -32.58 39.49 42.57
CA THR A 250 -33.87 39.68 41.86
C THR A 250 -34.35 38.55 40.92
N ASP A 251 -33.48 37.75 40.29
CA ASP A 251 -33.80 36.62 39.39
C ASP A 251 -32.83 35.42 39.50
N GLY A 252 -31.93 35.40 40.49
CA GLY A 252 -30.77 34.48 40.54
C GLY A 252 -31.05 32.96 40.51
N ILE A 253 -32.28 32.50 40.80
CA ILE A 253 -32.67 31.08 40.61
C ILE A 253 -32.79 30.74 39.11
N ALA A 254 -33.21 31.69 38.27
CA ALA A 254 -33.33 31.52 36.82
C ALA A 254 -31.96 31.48 36.10
N GLN A 255 -30.87 31.87 36.76
CA GLN A 255 -29.56 32.00 36.12
C GLN A 255 -28.81 30.66 35.98
N HIS A 256 -29.04 29.69 36.87
CA HIS A 256 -28.57 28.32 36.65
C HIS A 256 -29.36 27.62 35.52
N GLN A 257 -30.63 28.02 35.31
CA GLN A 257 -31.48 27.57 34.19
C GLN A 257 -31.19 28.30 32.87
N GLY A 258 -30.43 29.41 32.93
CA GLY A 258 -30.12 30.24 31.77
C GLY A 258 -29.12 29.62 30.79
N VAL A 259 -28.32 28.63 31.21
CA VAL A 259 -27.31 27.98 30.35
C VAL A 259 -27.95 27.39 29.09
N LEU A 260 -29.06 26.65 29.26
CA LEU A 260 -29.78 26.08 28.11
C LEU A 260 -30.32 27.19 27.20
N MET A 261 -30.89 28.26 27.76
CA MET A 261 -31.39 29.38 26.97
C MET A 261 -30.27 30.10 26.20
N VAL A 262 -29.10 30.26 26.81
CA VAL A 262 -27.89 30.80 26.15
C VAL A 262 -27.47 29.89 25.01
N CYS A 263 -27.44 28.57 25.21
CA CYS A 263 -27.13 27.58 24.18
C CYS A 263 -28.12 27.63 23.00
N LEU A 264 -29.43 27.70 23.27
CA LEU A 264 -30.44 27.84 22.22
C LEU A 264 -30.29 29.15 21.46
N THR A 265 -29.99 30.24 22.17
CA THR A 265 -29.85 31.57 21.57
C THR A 265 -28.59 31.68 20.69
N VAL A 266 -27.45 31.17 21.16
CA VAL A 266 -26.21 31.16 20.37
C VAL A 266 -26.33 30.21 19.18
N PHE A 267 -26.97 29.04 19.34
CA PHE A 267 -27.25 28.13 18.23
C PHE A 267 -28.10 28.82 17.16
N LEU A 268 -29.17 29.50 17.56
CA LEU A 268 -30.01 30.24 16.63
C LEU A 268 -29.24 31.37 15.94
N GLY A 269 -28.47 32.17 16.67
CA GLY A 269 -27.65 33.24 16.08
C GLY A 269 -26.59 32.72 15.10
N PHE A 270 -25.95 31.60 15.46
CA PHE A 270 -24.96 30.95 14.60
C PHE A 270 -25.62 30.39 13.35
N PHE A 271 -26.70 29.63 13.49
CA PHE A 271 -27.42 29.09 12.34
C PHE A 271 -27.97 30.19 11.42
N THR A 272 -28.47 31.30 12.00
CA THR A 272 -29.21 32.33 11.26
C THR A 272 -28.38 33.46 10.66
N ILE A 273 -27.15 33.66 11.13
CA ILE A 273 -26.26 34.69 10.60
C ILE A 273 -24.83 34.17 10.59
N GLY A 274 -24.42 33.58 11.72
CA GLY A 274 -23.02 33.25 11.96
C GLY A 274 -22.40 32.28 10.96
N PHE A 275 -23.09 31.22 10.56
CA PHE A 275 -22.52 30.25 9.63
C PHE A 275 -22.20 30.88 8.27
N GLY A 276 -23.07 31.77 7.77
CA GLY A 276 -22.83 32.54 6.56
C GLY A 276 -21.67 33.52 6.70
N LEU A 277 -21.56 34.22 7.83
CA LEU A 277 -20.43 35.13 8.07
C LEU A 277 -19.09 34.39 8.21
N MET A 278 -19.11 33.17 8.75
CA MET A 278 -17.91 32.38 9.00
C MET A 278 -17.44 31.62 7.75
N TYR A 279 -18.36 30.97 7.03
CA TYR A 279 -18.03 30.05 5.94
C TYR A 279 -18.54 30.48 4.57
N GLY A 280 -19.26 31.61 4.48
CA GLY A 280 -19.71 32.19 3.22
C GLY A 280 -18.55 32.59 2.32
N THR A 281 -18.86 32.91 1.06
CA THR A 281 -17.88 33.40 0.10
C THR A 281 -17.11 34.58 0.68
N THR A 282 -15.79 34.49 0.66
CA THR A 282 -14.92 35.46 1.31
C THR A 282 -14.91 36.79 0.57
N SER A 283 -15.09 37.87 1.33
CA SER A 283 -14.81 39.22 0.88
C SER A 283 -13.46 39.66 1.45
N SER A 284 -12.43 39.61 0.61
CA SER A 284 -11.04 40.00 0.94
C SER A 284 -10.44 39.26 2.16
N GLY A 285 -10.90 38.05 2.49
CA GLY A 285 -10.44 37.31 3.68
C GLY A 285 -11.02 37.80 5.01
N LEU A 286 -11.89 38.82 5.01
CA LEU A 286 -12.35 39.50 6.23
C LEU A 286 -13.72 39.04 6.72
N ILE A 287 -14.64 38.69 5.82
CA ILE A 287 -16.00 38.28 6.17
C ILE A 287 -16.64 37.45 5.06
N GLY A 288 -17.45 36.47 5.45
CA GLY A 288 -18.30 35.71 4.54
C GLY A 288 -19.56 36.48 4.16
N THR A 289 -19.93 36.49 2.87
CA THR A 289 -21.08 37.26 2.37
C THR A 289 -22.29 36.40 2.03
N THR A 290 -22.14 35.09 1.91
CA THR A 290 -23.21 34.18 1.48
C THR A 290 -24.07 33.75 2.66
N THR A 291 -25.40 33.92 2.55
CA THR A 291 -26.35 33.46 3.56
C THR A 291 -26.88 32.08 3.21
N TYR A 292 -26.38 31.04 3.88
CA TYR A 292 -26.84 29.64 3.69
C TYR A 292 -28.22 29.34 4.31
N LEU A 293 -28.96 30.37 4.72
CA LEU A 293 -30.01 30.28 5.73
C LEU A 293 -31.37 29.77 5.26
N LEU A 294 -31.68 30.00 4.00
CA LEU A 294 -33.04 29.89 3.46
C LEU A 294 -33.09 29.32 2.05
N GLU A 295 -31.93 29.14 1.41
CA GLU A 295 -31.85 28.40 0.17
C GLU A 295 -31.79 26.91 0.53
N ASN A 296 -32.52 26.07 -0.19
CA ASN A 296 -32.44 24.61 -0.02
C ASN A 296 -31.04 24.13 -0.44
N VAL A 297 -30.03 24.30 0.42
CA VAL A 297 -28.65 23.82 0.22
C VAL A 297 -28.64 22.28 0.09
N ALA A 298 -29.72 21.60 0.51
CA ALA A 298 -29.93 20.18 0.27
C ALA A 298 -30.21 19.81 -1.20
N THR A 299 -30.55 20.75 -2.09
CA THR A 299 -30.99 20.44 -3.46
C THR A 299 -30.17 21.07 -4.59
N ASP A 300 -29.28 22.03 -4.30
CA ASP A 300 -28.46 22.62 -5.34
C ASP A 300 -27.14 21.87 -5.52
N SER A 301 -27.11 21.00 -6.52
CA SER A 301 -25.92 20.28 -6.99
C SER A 301 -24.91 21.17 -7.74
N SER A 302 -25.17 22.48 -7.83
CA SER A 302 -24.18 23.48 -8.26
C SER A 302 -23.52 24.20 -7.07
N ILE A 303 -24.14 24.16 -5.88
CA ILE A 303 -23.58 24.59 -4.58
C ILE A 303 -23.15 23.35 -3.76
N THR A 304 -23.18 22.15 -4.34
CA THR A 304 -22.52 20.99 -3.75
C THR A 304 -21.07 21.38 -3.45
N PRO A 305 -20.59 21.24 -2.20
CA PRO A 305 -19.23 21.57 -1.86
C PRO A 305 -18.33 20.60 -2.61
N ILE A 306 -17.91 21.00 -3.80
CA ILE A 306 -16.72 20.52 -4.46
C ILE A 306 -15.61 20.90 -3.47
N GLN A 307 -15.27 19.99 -2.53
CA GLN A 307 -13.89 19.57 -2.21
C GLN A 307 -13.59 19.12 -0.76
N THR A 308 -14.48 19.21 0.24
CA THR A 308 -14.09 18.87 1.65
C THR A 308 -14.56 17.52 2.22
N ASN A 309 -15.35 16.70 1.52
CA ASN A 309 -15.97 15.46 2.09
C ASN A 309 -16.85 15.69 3.35
N ARG A 310 -17.20 16.94 3.70
CA ARG A 310 -17.98 17.27 4.91
C ARG A 310 -19.41 17.64 4.51
N PRO A 311 -20.44 16.85 4.91
CA PRO A 311 -21.80 17.20 4.58
C PRO A 311 -22.27 18.43 5.40
N PHE A 312 -23.06 19.28 4.75
CA PHE A 312 -23.39 20.62 5.23
C PHE A 312 -24.03 20.63 6.63
N THR A 313 -25.09 19.85 6.83
CA THR A 313 -25.86 19.85 8.09
C THR A 313 -25.01 19.45 9.28
N GLU A 314 -24.22 18.39 9.12
CA GLU A 314 -23.31 17.86 10.13
C GLU A 314 -22.21 18.87 10.45
N PHE A 315 -21.62 19.51 9.43
CA PHE A 315 -20.61 20.53 9.64
C PHE A 315 -21.16 21.77 10.35
N VAL A 316 -22.37 22.24 9.98
CA VAL A 316 -23.06 23.35 10.67
C VAL A 316 -23.29 23.02 12.15
N LEU A 317 -23.79 21.81 12.45
CA LEU A 317 -24.02 21.36 13.82
C LEU A 317 -22.71 21.31 14.62
N TYR A 318 -21.66 20.75 14.03
CA TYR A 318 -20.33 20.68 14.65
C TYR A 318 -19.80 22.08 15.01
N GLN A 319 -19.87 23.03 14.09
CA GLN A 319 -19.39 24.40 14.29
C GLN A 319 -20.28 25.19 15.28
N ALA A 320 -21.58 24.92 15.30
CA ALA A 320 -22.47 25.51 16.31
C ALA A 320 -22.06 25.11 17.74
N GLY A 321 -21.51 23.90 17.92
CA GLY A 321 -20.96 23.45 19.19
C GLY A 321 -19.76 24.28 19.68
N PHE A 322 -18.87 24.72 18.79
CA PHE A 322 -17.79 25.65 19.14
C PHE A 322 -18.31 27.03 19.52
N ALA A 323 -19.29 27.56 18.78
CA ALA A 323 -19.94 28.82 19.13
C ALA A 323 -20.62 28.73 20.52
N MET A 324 -21.24 27.59 20.84
CA MET A 324 -21.80 27.30 22.15
C MET A 324 -20.72 27.31 23.26
N LEU A 325 -19.57 26.67 23.03
CA LEU A 325 -18.45 26.69 23.97
C LEU A 325 -17.99 28.14 24.26
N ALA A 326 -17.80 28.95 23.23
CA ALA A 326 -17.45 30.37 23.39
C ALA A 326 -18.51 31.14 24.20
N ALA A 327 -19.80 30.94 23.89
CA ALA A 327 -20.89 31.59 24.64
C ALA A 327 -20.91 31.16 26.11
N MET A 328 -20.59 29.90 26.42
CA MET A 328 -20.48 29.42 27.81
C MET A 328 -19.33 30.08 28.56
N ILE A 329 -18.16 30.24 27.92
CA ILE A 329 -17.01 30.95 28.50
C ILE A 329 -17.42 32.39 28.85
N VAL A 330 -18.07 33.09 27.92
CA VAL A 330 -18.54 34.47 28.13
C VAL A 330 -19.59 34.53 29.24
N TYR A 331 -20.61 33.68 29.17
CA TYR A 331 -21.72 33.61 30.14
C TYR A 331 -21.20 33.39 31.56
N MET A 332 -20.31 32.42 31.74
CA MET A 332 -19.81 32.03 33.06
C MET A 332 -18.79 33.02 33.63
N THR A 333 -18.05 33.71 32.76
CA THR A 333 -17.12 34.78 33.14
C THR A 333 -17.86 36.03 33.59
N VAL A 334 -18.92 36.43 32.88
CA VAL A 334 -19.75 37.59 33.24
C VAL A 334 -20.65 37.27 34.44
N GLY A 335 -21.17 36.05 34.51
CA GLY A 335 -21.94 35.54 35.62
C GLY A 335 -23.15 36.43 35.97
N ARG A 336 -23.40 36.62 37.27
CA ARG A 336 -24.59 37.33 37.76
C ARG A 336 -24.65 38.85 37.54
N GLN A 337 -23.73 39.40 36.76
CA GLN A 337 -23.60 40.86 36.59
C GLN A 337 -24.58 41.45 35.56
N LEU A 338 -25.18 40.61 34.71
CA LEU A 338 -26.18 41.02 33.71
C LEU A 338 -27.53 40.34 33.97
N SER A 339 -28.62 40.96 33.52
CA SER A 339 -29.95 40.33 33.51
C SER A 339 -30.00 39.18 32.49
N SER A 340 -30.97 38.26 32.63
CA SER A 340 -31.14 37.14 31.70
C SER A 340 -31.32 37.60 30.24
N THR A 341 -32.07 38.67 30.01
CA THR A 341 -32.23 39.28 28.67
C THR A 341 -30.89 39.75 28.08
N LYS A 342 -30.05 40.40 28.89
CA LYS A 342 -28.73 40.87 28.43
C LYS A 342 -27.80 39.70 28.14
N HIS A 343 -27.90 38.60 28.89
CA HIS A 343 -27.19 37.36 28.57
C HIS A 343 -27.64 36.75 27.25
N MET A 344 -28.94 36.74 26.95
CA MET A 344 -29.44 36.26 25.66
C MET A 344 -28.94 37.13 24.50
N LEU A 345 -28.98 38.46 24.63
CA LEU A 345 -28.44 39.36 23.61
C LEU A 345 -26.93 39.16 23.40
N LEU A 346 -26.19 38.92 24.49
CA LEU A 346 -24.78 38.62 24.41
C LEU A 346 -24.52 37.26 23.73
N ALA A 347 -25.30 36.24 24.06
CA ALA A 347 -25.23 34.92 23.43
C ALA A 347 -25.53 34.97 21.93
N LEU A 348 -26.55 35.73 21.55
CA LEU A 348 -26.90 35.97 20.16
C LEU A 348 -25.75 36.65 19.43
N PHE A 349 -25.16 37.69 20.03
CA PHE A 349 -24.01 38.39 19.45
C PHE A 349 -22.78 37.49 19.32
N VAL A 350 -22.54 36.62 20.30
CA VAL A 350 -21.42 35.67 20.26
C VAL A 350 -21.56 34.72 19.06
N GLY A 351 -22.75 34.14 18.89
CA GLY A 351 -23.03 33.16 17.83
C GLY A 351 -23.22 33.78 16.45
N ALA A 352 -23.78 34.99 16.37
CA ALA A 352 -24.06 35.64 15.10
C ALA A 352 -22.87 36.45 14.56
N VAL A 353 -22.01 37.00 15.42
CA VAL A 353 -20.98 37.97 14.99
C VAL A 353 -19.61 37.68 15.59
N LEU A 354 -19.48 37.61 16.92
CA LEU A 354 -18.17 37.58 17.58
C LEU A 354 -17.29 36.44 17.05
N ILE A 355 -17.78 35.20 17.18
CA ILE A 355 -17.06 34.00 16.77
C ILE A 355 -17.05 33.85 15.25
N PRO A 356 -18.18 34.01 14.54
CA PRO A 356 -18.19 33.91 13.09
C PRO A 356 -17.19 34.78 12.35
N VAL A 357 -17.08 36.06 12.71
CA VAL A 357 -16.20 36.99 11.97
C VAL A 357 -14.74 36.63 12.22
N PHE A 358 -14.35 36.35 13.46
CA PHE A 358 -12.97 35.91 13.73
C PHE A 358 -12.68 34.53 13.15
N GLY A 359 -13.66 33.62 13.22
CA GLY A 359 -13.61 32.31 12.60
C GLY A 359 -13.50 32.36 11.08
N HIS A 360 -14.04 33.39 10.43
CA HIS A 360 -13.79 33.60 9.00
C HIS A 360 -12.32 33.91 8.74
N TRP A 361 -11.65 34.61 9.66
CA TRP A 361 -10.23 34.94 9.47
C TRP A 361 -9.36 33.70 9.57
N THR A 362 -9.73 32.73 10.40
CA THR A 362 -8.88 31.57 10.74
C THR A 362 -9.29 30.27 10.05
N TRP A 363 -10.58 30.06 9.74
CA TRP A 363 -11.12 28.76 9.35
C TRP A 363 -12.05 28.79 8.13
N SER A 364 -12.21 29.91 7.41
CA SER A 364 -13.25 29.99 6.37
C SER A 364 -13.09 28.94 5.27
N SER A 365 -11.88 28.43 5.02
CA SER A 365 -11.66 27.39 4.02
C SER A 365 -12.03 25.97 4.49
N HIS A 366 -12.29 25.77 5.80
CA HIS A 366 -12.65 24.46 6.35
C HIS A 366 -13.97 23.91 5.79
N PHE A 367 -14.82 24.78 5.24
CA PHE A 367 -16.05 24.38 4.57
C PHE A 367 -15.94 24.48 3.04
N VAL A 368 -15.46 25.62 2.54
CA VAL A 368 -15.32 25.91 1.10
C VAL A 368 -13.83 25.97 0.74
N THR A 369 -13.34 25.03 -0.07
CA THR A 369 -11.91 24.98 -0.43
C THR A 369 -11.50 26.23 -1.20
N GLY A 370 -10.32 26.78 -0.85
CA GLY A 370 -9.80 28.03 -1.43
C GLY A 370 -10.45 29.31 -0.88
N ASN A 371 -11.47 29.20 -0.02
CA ASN A 371 -12.11 30.33 0.65
C ASN A 371 -11.29 30.78 1.87
N LEU A 372 -10.06 31.23 1.65
CA LEU A 372 -9.12 31.51 2.75
C LEU A 372 -9.46 32.80 3.49
N GLY A 373 -9.46 32.72 4.81
CA GLY A 373 -9.47 33.87 5.69
C GLY A 373 -8.13 34.59 5.64
N TRP A 374 -8.05 35.84 6.06
CA TRP A 374 -6.77 36.56 5.96
C TRP A 374 -5.70 36.03 6.92
N LEU A 375 -6.06 35.51 8.10
CA LEU A 375 -5.11 34.84 9.01
C LEU A 375 -4.76 33.44 8.50
N GLU A 376 -5.77 32.69 8.04
CA GLU A 376 -5.61 31.38 7.42
C GLU A 376 -4.65 31.45 6.22
N GLY A 377 -4.87 32.41 5.31
CA GLY A 377 -4.03 32.66 4.15
C GLY A 377 -2.63 33.19 4.49
N ALA A 378 -2.43 33.75 5.69
CA ALA A 378 -1.11 34.08 6.21
C ALA A 378 -0.37 32.87 6.80
N GLY A 379 -1.03 31.71 6.92
CA GLY A 379 -0.48 30.48 7.50
C GLY A 379 -0.74 30.33 9.00
N PHE A 380 -1.72 31.04 9.56
CA PHE A 380 -2.09 30.90 10.97
C PHE A 380 -2.72 29.53 11.22
N ILE A 381 -2.22 28.82 12.24
CA ILE A 381 -2.68 27.48 12.60
C ILE A 381 -3.38 27.55 13.97
N ASP A 382 -4.60 27.05 14.00
CA ASP A 382 -5.42 26.88 15.21
C ASP A 382 -6.41 25.73 14.97
N GLU A 383 -5.98 24.48 15.15
CA GLU A 383 -6.73 23.30 14.68
C GLU A 383 -8.14 23.18 15.29
N ALA A 384 -8.27 23.39 16.61
CA ALA A 384 -9.50 23.21 17.37
C ALA A 384 -9.82 24.40 18.31
N GLY A 385 -9.29 25.59 18.03
CA GLY A 385 -9.86 26.84 18.55
C GLY A 385 -9.28 27.34 19.86
N SER A 386 -7.99 27.13 20.11
CA SER A 386 -7.26 27.77 21.22
C SER A 386 -7.37 29.29 21.16
N ILE A 387 -7.28 29.87 19.96
CA ILE A 387 -7.46 31.31 19.78
C ILE A 387 -8.89 31.63 19.37
N THR A 388 -9.33 31.04 18.26
CA THR A 388 -10.59 31.35 17.56
C THR A 388 -11.80 31.29 18.47
N ILE A 389 -11.81 30.32 19.41
CA ILE A 389 -12.93 30.08 20.32
C ILE A 389 -12.56 30.53 21.74
N ASN A 390 -11.51 29.93 22.31
CA ASN A 390 -11.19 30.08 23.72
C ASN A 390 -10.66 31.48 24.05
N THR A 391 -9.59 31.92 23.38
CA THR A 391 -8.95 33.22 23.67
C THR A 391 -9.87 34.39 23.31
N VAL A 392 -10.51 34.35 22.13
CA VAL A 392 -11.42 35.42 21.70
C VAL A 392 -12.55 35.61 22.72
N ALA A 393 -13.20 34.53 23.15
CA ALA A 393 -14.27 34.56 24.14
C ALA A 393 -13.79 35.06 25.51
N ALA A 394 -12.64 34.54 25.99
CA ALA A 394 -12.07 34.89 27.28
C ALA A 394 -11.66 36.38 27.35
N CYS A 395 -10.95 36.88 26.34
CA CYS A 395 -10.51 38.27 26.27
C CYS A 395 -11.70 39.22 26.10
N PHE A 396 -12.70 38.85 25.29
CA PHE A 396 -13.94 39.62 25.16
C PHE A 396 -14.67 39.75 26.51
N ALA A 397 -14.82 38.64 27.23
CA ALA A 397 -15.45 38.62 28.54
C ALA A 397 -14.63 39.35 29.61
N LEU A 398 -13.29 39.29 29.56
CA LEU A 398 -12.38 40.06 30.43
C LEU A 398 -12.65 41.57 30.34
N ILE A 399 -12.80 42.10 29.12
CA ILE A 399 -13.08 43.53 28.93
C ILE A 399 -14.45 43.92 29.49
N ILE A 400 -15.47 43.08 29.26
CA ILE A 400 -16.82 43.30 29.81
C ILE A 400 -16.76 43.32 31.34
N ILE A 401 -16.15 42.31 31.97
CA ILE A 401 -16.17 42.16 33.43
C ILE A 401 -15.37 43.25 34.15
N ILE A 402 -14.24 43.71 33.58
CA ILE A 402 -13.47 44.85 34.12
C ILE A 402 -14.33 46.11 34.13
N LYS A 403 -15.10 46.36 33.07
CA LYS A 403 -15.95 47.56 32.95
C LYS A 403 -17.18 47.49 33.86
N LEU A 404 -17.79 46.31 34.00
CA LEU A 404 -18.91 46.10 34.92
C LEU A 404 -18.49 46.21 36.39
N SER A 405 -17.31 45.69 36.77
CA SER A 405 -16.82 45.69 38.16
C SER A 405 -16.57 47.08 38.75
N ARG A 406 -16.23 48.07 37.92
CA ARG A 406 -16.15 49.48 38.34
C ARG A 406 -17.51 50.07 38.77
N SER A 407 -18.60 49.35 38.51
CA SER A 407 -19.97 49.86 38.61
C SER A 407 -20.85 49.16 39.67
N SER A 408 -20.44 48.02 40.23
CA SER A 408 -21.27 47.24 41.19
C SER A 408 -20.79 47.44 42.64
N PRO A 409 -21.70 47.64 43.63
CA PRO A 409 -21.33 47.56 45.04
C PRO A 409 -20.81 46.14 45.36
N PRO A 410 -19.83 45.99 46.27
CA PRO A 410 -19.35 44.68 46.67
C PRO A 410 -20.52 43.86 47.23
N PRO A 411 -20.69 42.58 46.84
CA PRO A 411 -21.64 41.70 47.49
C PRO A 411 -21.37 41.68 48.99
N HIS A 412 -22.45 41.62 49.78
CA HIS A 412 -22.36 41.50 51.22
C HIS A 412 -21.51 40.27 51.59
N ARG A 413 -20.66 40.42 52.61
CA ARG A 413 -19.68 39.41 53.08
C ARG A 413 -20.26 37.99 53.16
N ALA A 414 -20.10 37.19 52.10
CA ALA A 414 -20.29 35.72 52.10
C ALA A 414 -19.66 35.00 50.88
N ASP A 415 -18.80 35.65 50.09
CA ASP A 415 -18.30 35.12 48.81
C ASP A 415 -17.11 34.13 48.94
N GLN A 416 -17.06 33.31 49.99
CA GLN A 416 -16.18 32.13 49.96
C GLN A 416 -16.90 30.99 49.24
N GLU A 417 -16.98 31.14 47.92
CA GLU A 417 -17.51 30.15 47.00
C GLU A 417 -16.55 28.94 46.99
N VAL A 418 -16.84 27.91 47.79
CA VAL A 418 -16.17 26.60 47.68
C VAL A 418 -16.97 25.77 46.68
N ASP A 419 -16.31 25.43 45.58
CA ASP A 419 -16.85 24.49 44.60
C ASP A 419 -17.10 23.13 45.25
N ASP A 420 -18.28 22.55 45.01
CA ASP A 420 -18.50 21.16 45.36
C ASP A 420 -17.56 20.29 44.48
N PRO A 421 -16.65 19.52 45.10
CA PRO A 421 -15.66 18.74 44.36
C PRO A 421 -16.29 17.70 43.43
N VAL A 422 -17.47 17.16 43.76
CA VAL A 422 -18.15 16.14 42.94
C VAL A 422 -18.64 16.76 41.64
N TYR A 423 -19.33 17.90 41.72
CA TYR A 423 -19.85 18.59 40.54
C TYR A 423 -18.71 19.14 39.67
N SER A 424 -17.66 19.69 40.29
CA SER A 424 -16.52 20.25 39.53
C SER A 424 -15.70 19.17 38.85
N THR A 425 -15.48 18.03 39.50
CA THR A 425 -14.81 16.88 38.87
C THR A 425 -15.67 16.31 37.74
N SER A 426 -16.97 16.16 37.95
CA SER A 426 -17.91 15.67 36.92
C SER A 426 -17.94 16.60 35.71
N ALA A 427 -17.90 17.91 35.93
CA ALA A 427 -17.80 18.91 34.87
C ALA A 427 -16.55 18.71 34.02
N VAL A 428 -15.37 18.57 34.64
CA VAL A 428 -14.11 18.39 33.92
C VAL A 428 -14.07 17.06 33.17
N LEU A 429 -14.62 15.97 33.74
CA LEU A 429 -14.71 14.68 33.05
C LEU A 429 -15.57 14.75 31.78
N ILE A 430 -16.73 15.41 31.87
CA ILE A 430 -17.61 15.61 30.71
C ILE A 430 -16.92 16.51 29.67
N LEU A 431 -16.24 17.56 30.12
CA LEU A 431 -15.53 18.46 29.23
C LEU A 431 -14.36 17.76 28.51
N TRP A 432 -13.68 16.82 29.16
CA TRP A 432 -12.66 15.99 28.51
C TRP A 432 -13.26 15.16 27.38
N LEU A 433 -14.39 14.48 27.62
CA LEU A 433 -15.08 13.71 26.59
C LEU A 433 -15.53 14.60 25.42
N SER A 434 -16.04 15.80 25.71
CA SER A 434 -16.37 16.78 24.67
C SER A 434 -15.16 17.22 23.85
N TRP A 435 -14.00 17.34 24.50
CA TRP A 435 -12.77 17.78 23.83
C TRP A 435 -12.32 16.82 22.73
N LEU A 436 -12.54 15.52 22.92
CA LEU A 436 -12.25 14.52 21.89
C LEU A 436 -13.03 14.84 20.61
N GLY A 437 -14.35 15.08 20.73
CA GLY A 437 -15.19 15.48 19.61
C GLY A 437 -14.77 16.81 18.97
N PHE A 438 -14.36 17.81 19.77
CA PHE A 438 -13.85 19.08 19.24
C PHE A 438 -12.62 18.89 18.37
N THR A 439 -11.72 17.99 18.74
CA THR A 439 -10.44 17.81 18.03
C THR A 439 -10.51 16.88 16.82
N THR A 440 -11.34 15.82 16.85
CA THR A 440 -11.24 14.71 15.87
C THR A 440 -12.35 14.69 14.82
N ALA A 441 -13.41 15.48 14.95
CA ALA A 441 -14.62 15.36 14.11
C ALA A 441 -14.38 15.54 12.62
N THR A 442 -13.38 16.35 12.27
CA THR A 442 -13.10 16.76 10.89
C THR A 442 -12.13 15.83 10.16
N LEU A 443 -11.57 14.85 10.87
CA LEU A 443 -10.72 13.79 10.33
C LEU A 443 -11.58 12.63 9.79
N PRO A 444 -11.20 12.03 8.64
CA PRO A 444 -11.78 10.78 8.18
C PRO A 444 -11.59 9.66 9.21
N ILE A 445 -12.56 8.74 9.33
CA ILE A 445 -12.54 7.66 10.32
C ILE A 445 -11.36 6.68 10.14
N ASP A 446 -10.82 6.58 8.92
CA ASP A 446 -9.68 5.76 8.58
C ASP A 446 -8.34 6.49 8.75
N ASP A 447 -8.36 7.74 9.23
CA ASP A 447 -7.16 8.49 9.54
C ASP A 447 -6.49 7.92 10.80
N GLU A 448 -5.28 7.40 10.63
CA GLU A 448 -4.47 6.84 11.71
C GLU A 448 -4.15 7.88 12.82
N GLN A 449 -4.23 9.17 12.51
CA GLN A 449 -3.97 10.24 13.46
C GLN A 449 -5.06 10.39 14.52
N ILE A 450 -6.28 9.87 14.33
CA ILE A 450 -7.37 10.01 15.32
C ILE A 450 -6.92 9.51 16.70
N SER A 451 -6.31 8.33 16.75
CA SER A 451 -5.88 7.72 18.02
C SER A 451 -4.73 8.51 18.67
N THR A 452 -3.77 8.94 17.85
CA THR A 452 -2.63 9.77 18.28
C THR A 452 -3.11 11.11 18.83
N LEU A 453 -4.05 11.75 18.14
CA LEU A 453 -4.66 13.01 18.51
C LEU A 453 -5.39 12.92 19.85
N MET A 454 -6.22 11.89 20.03
CA MET A 454 -6.90 11.63 21.30
C MET A 454 -5.92 11.41 22.46
N LEU A 455 -4.81 10.72 22.20
CA LEU A 455 -3.78 10.51 23.21
C LEU A 455 -3.01 11.80 23.55
N ASN A 456 -2.67 12.62 22.55
CA ASN A 456 -2.08 13.95 22.77
C ASN A 456 -2.99 14.83 23.64
N VAL A 457 -4.30 14.85 23.36
CA VAL A 457 -5.29 15.58 24.15
C VAL A 457 -5.31 15.10 25.60
N GLY A 458 -5.35 13.78 25.82
CA GLY A 458 -5.30 13.20 27.16
C GLY A 458 -4.02 13.52 27.92
N LEU A 459 -2.86 13.37 27.27
CA LEU A 459 -1.55 13.64 27.87
C LEU A 459 -1.39 15.11 28.25
N ALA A 460 -1.75 16.04 27.37
CA ALA A 460 -1.67 17.47 27.64
C ALA A 460 -2.60 17.87 28.80
N GLY A 461 -3.85 17.38 28.80
CA GLY A 461 -4.77 17.60 29.91
C GLY A 461 -4.21 17.07 31.23
N SER A 462 -3.79 15.81 31.28
CA SER A 462 -3.23 15.18 32.49
C SER A 462 -1.99 15.91 33.01
N ALA A 463 -1.05 16.25 32.14
CA ALA A 463 0.16 16.97 32.51
C ALA A 463 -0.12 18.39 33.02
N GLY A 464 -1.07 19.10 32.40
CA GLY A 464 -1.53 20.42 32.86
C GLY A 464 -2.20 20.35 34.23
N GLY A 465 -3.05 19.34 34.46
CA GLY A 465 -3.69 19.17 35.76
C GLY A 465 -2.70 18.83 36.87
N LEU A 466 -1.77 17.93 36.60
CA LEU A 466 -0.78 17.52 37.60
C LEU A 466 0.18 18.67 37.93
N SER A 467 0.70 19.38 36.92
CA SER A 467 1.60 20.53 37.14
C SER A 467 0.94 21.66 37.93
N ALA A 468 -0.31 22.02 37.61
CA ALA A 468 -1.05 23.04 38.34
C ALA A 468 -1.36 22.62 39.78
N PHE A 469 -1.72 21.34 40.00
CA PHE A 469 -1.91 20.78 41.33
C PHE A 469 -0.63 20.86 42.17
N LEU A 470 0.49 20.36 41.63
CA LEU A 470 1.77 20.30 42.34
C LEU A 470 2.30 21.70 42.66
N HIS A 471 2.14 22.66 41.73
CA HIS A 471 2.48 24.06 41.98
C HIS A 471 1.75 24.60 43.23
N TYR A 472 0.44 24.35 43.35
CA TYR A 472 -0.31 24.80 44.53
C TYR A 472 0.00 24.00 45.79
N ALA A 473 0.28 22.70 45.65
CA ALA A 473 0.62 21.85 46.78
C ALA A 473 1.95 22.24 47.44
N PHE A 474 2.94 22.67 46.66
CA PHE A 474 4.28 22.98 47.17
C PHE A 474 4.56 24.48 47.35
N PHE A 475 3.96 25.37 46.56
CA PHE A 475 4.36 26.78 46.51
C PHE A 475 3.24 27.78 46.78
N SER A 476 1.98 27.34 46.93
CA SER A 476 0.83 28.23 47.15
C SER A 476 -0.11 27.69 48.23
N ASN A 477 -1.34 28.23 48.30
CA ASN A 477 -2.31 27.83 49.31
C ASN A 477 -2.81 26.38 49.05
N PRO A 478 -2.54 25.43 49.97
CA PRO A 478 -2.87 24.03 49.77
C PRO A 478 -4.38 23.78 49.72
N ASN A 479 -5.23 24.69 50.21
CA ASN A 479 -6.68 24.50 50.25
C ASN A 479 -7.35 24.54 48.85
N ASN A 480 -6.67 25.12 47.85
CA ASN A 480 -7.20 25.25 46.48
C ASN A 480 -6.54 24.32 45.45
N ARG A 481 -5.70 23.37 45.90
CA ARG A 481 -4.89 22.51 45.01
C ARG A 481 -5.71 21.66 44.03
N ILE A 482 -6.88 21.16 44.46
CA ILE A 482 -7.75 20.35 43.58
C ILE A 482 -8.38 21.23 42.49
N ALA A 483 -8.94 22.38 42.86
CA ALA A 483 -9.49 23.33 41.89
C ALA A 483 -8.42 23.84 40.91
N SER A 484 -7.21 24.09 41.40
CA SER A 484 -6.03 24.41 40.58
C SER A 484 -5.72 23.27 39.59
N GLY A 485 -5.67 22.02 40.04
CA GLY A 485 -5.45 20.87 39.17
C GLY A 485 -6.54 20.69 38.12
N LEU A 486 -7.81 20.85 38.50
CA LEU A 486 -8.93 20.81 37.54
C LEU A 486 -8.83 21.95 36.50
N GLY A 487 -8.49 23.17 36.93
CA GLY A 487 -8.26 24.30 36.03
C GLY A 487 -7.07 24.08 35.10
N GLY A 488 -5.97 23.55 35.62
CA GLY A 488 -4.77 23.21 34.85
C GLY A 488 -5.03 22.11 33.83
N PHE A 489 -5.88 21.13 34.16
CA PHE A 489 -6.29 20.08 33.23
C PHE A 489 -7.01 20.69 32.02
N VAL A 490 -8.01 21.53 32.27
CA VAL A 490 -8.74 22.22 31.19
C VAL A 490 -7.82 23.16 30.42
N SER A 491 -6.88 23.85 31.09
CA SER A 491 -5.91 24.71 30.40
C SER A 491 -4.97 23.91 29.48
N GLY A 492 -4.60 22.69 29.85
CA GLY A 492 -3.85 21.77 29.00
C GLY A 492 -4.64 21.36 27.75
N LEU A 493 -5.93 21.06 27.91
CA LEU A 493 -6.85 20.80 26.79
C LEU A 493 -6.98 22.01 25.86
N VAL A 494 -7.10 23.22 26.44
CA VAL A 494 -7.15 24.48 25.68
C VAL A 494 -5.86 24.71 24.90
N ALA A 495 -4.69 24.48 25.49
CA ALA A 495 -3.42 24.74 24.82
C ALA A 495 -3.14 23.76 23.68
N ILE A 496 -3.37 22.46 23.90
CA ILE A 496 -3.08 21.44 22.89
C ILE A 496 -3.99 21.57 21.66
N ALA A 497 -5.20 22.13 21.80
CA ALA A 497 -6.16 22.32 20.72
C ALA A 497 -5.62 23.12 19.51
N ALA A 498 -4.54 23.88 19.65
CA ALA A 498 -3.93 24.61 18.54
C ALA A 498 -3.12 23.72 17.58
N CYS A 499 -2.53 22.62 18.08
CA CYS A 499 -1.46 21.89 17.40
C CYS A 499 -1.46 20.37 17.66
N ALA A 500 -2.60 19.82 18.11
CA ALA A 500 -2.65 18.47 18.64
C ALA A 500 -2.32 17.38 17.59
N GLN A 501 -2.48 17.66 16.29
CA GLN A 501 -2.10 16.77 15.19
C GLN A 501 -0.60 16.86 14.85
N SER A 502 0.04 17.96 15.22
CA SER A 502 1.36 18.35 14.72
C SER A 502 2.49 18.18 15.75
N VAL A 503 2.24 17.47 16.86
CA VAL A 503 3.20 17.29 17.97
C VAL A 503 3.28 15.83 18.44
N THR A 504 4.41 15.47 19.01
CA THR A 504 4.63 14.16 19.65
C THR A 504 3.97 14.07 21.03
N PHE A 505 3.83 12.86 21.56
CA PHE A 505 3.30 12.61 22.91
C PHE A 505 4.07 13.34 24.02
N ALA A 506 5.40 13.43 23.89
CA ALA A 506 6.25 14.12 24.87
C ALA A 506 6.03 15.64 24.81
N GLU A 507 5.94 16.21 23.62
CA GLU A 507 5.62 17.62 23.42
C GLU A 507 4.22 17.95 23.93
N ALA A 508 3.22 17.12 23.65
CA ALA A 508 1.86 17.30 24.17
C ALA A 508 1.85 17.38 25.71
N ALA A 509 2.60 16.50 26.38
CA ALA A 509 2.75 16.56 27.84
C ALA A 509 3.46 17.85 28.31
N VAL A 510 4.49 18.32 27.61
CA VAL A 510 5.19 19.58 27.93
C VAL A 510 4.29 20.79 27.73
N ILE A 511 3.55 20.86 26.62
CA ILE A 511 2.57 21.91 26.33
C ILE A 511 1.51 21.95 27.42
N GLY A 512 0.98 20.78 27.80
CA GLY A 512 0.04 20.64 28.90
C GLY A 512 0.58 21.14 30.23
N ALA A 513 1.74 20.62 30.66
CA ALA A 513 2.36 20.99 31.93
C ALA A 513 2.65 22.49 32.03
N SER A 514 3.18 23.09 30.96
CA SER A 514 3.42 24.53 30.90
C SER A 514 2.13 25.34 30.93
N ALA A 515 1.07 24.90 30.23
CA ALA A 515 -0.24 25.53 30.27
C ALA A 515 -0.84 25.53 31.69
N GLY A 516 -0.74 24.43 32.43
CA GLY A 516 -1.20 24.32 33.82
C GLY A 516 -0.49 25.31 34.76
N LEU A 517 0.82 25.45 34.64
CA LEU A 517 1.59 26.45 35.40
C LEU A 517 1.22 27.88 35.01
N LEU A 518 1.16 28.17 33.70
CA LEU A 518 0.80 29.49 33.17
C LEU A 518 -0.62 29.90 33.57
N GLN A 519 -1.56 28.97 33.64
CA GLN A 519 -2.91 29.22 34.14
C GLN A 519 -2.89 29.67 35.61
N ASN A 520 -2.07 29.05 36.47
CA ASN A 520 -1.94 29.47 37.86
C ASN A 520 -1.31 30.86 38.02
N PHE A 521 -0.26 31.14 37.26
CA PHE A 521 0.36 32.46 37.24
C PHE A 521 -0.60 33.52 36.67
N GLY A 522 -1.29 33.20 35.58
CA GLY A 522 -2.29 34.04 34.94
C GLY A 522 -3.45 34.35 35.89
N PHE A 523 -3.98 33.35 36.59
CA PHE A 523 -5.00 33.55 37.63
C PHE A 523 -4.51 34.51 38.71
N SER A 524 -3.31 34.27 39.25
CA SER A 524 -2.73 35.10 40.31
C SER A 524 -2.51 36.55 39.85
N PHE A 525 -2.02 36.73 38.62
CA PHE A 525 -1.83 38.04 38.01
C PHE A 525 -3.16 38.78 37.81
N LEU A 526 -4.16 38.10 37.24
CA LEU A 526 -5.50 38.67 37.04
C LEU A 526 -6.11 39.12 38.37
N ARG A 527 -6.05 38.29 39.41
CA ARG A 527 -6.56 38.62 40.75
C ARG A 527 -5.85 39.79 41.41
N LYS A 528 -4.53 39.90 41.23
CA LYS A 528 -3.74 40.99 41.82
C LYS A 528 -3.89 42.31 41.07
N THR A 529 -4.13 42.27 39.76
CA THR A 529 -4.05 43.48 38.91
C THR A 529 -5.42 43.99 38.47
N TYR A 530 -6.28 43.12 37.93
CA TYR A 530 -7.50 43.53 37.21
C TYR A 530 -8.81 43.11 37.90
N LEU A 531 -8.83 41.91 38.50
CA LEU A 531 -10.01 41.22 39.02
C LEU A 531 -9.90 41.00 40.54
N LYS A 532 -9.81 42.12 41.27
CA LYS A 532 -9.47 42.15 42.70
C LYS A 532 -10.62 41.70 43.62
N GLN A 533 -11.87 41.80 43.18
CA GLN A 533 -13.05 41.54 44.01
C GLN A 533 -13.29 40.02 44.14
N ALA A 534 -13.77 39.57 45.32
CA ALA A 534 -13.92 38.14 45.63
C ALA A 534 -14.84 37.40 44.64
N TRP A 535 -15.98 37.99 44.27
CA TRP A 535 -16.91 37.44 43.28
C TRP A 535 -16.31 37.29 41.86
N GLN A 536 -15.18 37.94 41.55
CA GLN A 536 -14.48 37.82 40.26
C GLN A 536 -13.54 36.61 40.21
N THR A 537 -13.46 35.80 41.27
CA THR A 537 -12.57 34.63 41.34
C THR A 537 -12.81 33.66 40.20
N ARG A 538 -14.09 33.38 39.88
CA ARG A 538 -14.47 32.49 38.76
C ARG A 538 -14.05 33.08 37.42
N ALA A 539 -14.33 34.36 37.20
CA ALA A 539 -13.92 35.07 35.98
C ALA A 539 -12.41 34.98 35.77
N ALA A 540 -11.61 35.21 36.82
CA ALA A 540 -10.16 35.10 36.75
C ALA A 540 -9.68 33.68 36.39
N HIS A 541 -10.34 32.62 36.88
CA HIS A 541 -10.01 31.24 36.49
C HIS A 541 -10.32 31.00 35.01
N LEU A 542 -11.54 31.32 34.55
CA LEU A 542 -11.93 31.10 33.16
C LEU A 542 -11.05 31.87 32.17
N ILE A 543 -10.70 33.11 32.50
CA ILE A 543 -9.83 33.94 31.65
C ILE A 543 -8.39 33.39 31.65
N ALA A 544 -7.90 32.87 32.77
CA ALA A 544 -6.59 32.21 32.81
C ALA A 544 -6.57 30.91 32.00
N ILE A 545 -7.58 30.05 32.17
CA ILE A 545 -7.71 28.77 31.46
C ILE A 545 -7.82 29.00 29.95
N HIS A 546 -8.81 29.78 29.51
CA HIS A 546 -9.16 29.91 28.10
C HIS A 546 -8.32 30.98 27.38
N GLY A 547 -7.99 32.08 28.06
CA GLY A 547 -7.19 33.16 27.49
C GLY A 547 -5.70 32.87 27.54
N VAL A 548 -5.12 32.63 28.72
CA VAL A 548 -3.67 32.38 28.85
C VAL A 548 -3.30 31.02 28.25
N GLY A 549 -4.08 29.97 28.55
CA GLY A 549 -3.88 28.66 27.95
C GLY A 549 -3.99 28.67 26.42
N GLY A 550 -4.95 29.43 25.88
CA GLY A 550 -5.14 29.54 24.44
C GLY A 550 -3.99 30.27 23.73
N ILE A 551 -3.54 31.40 24.30
CA ILE A 551 -2.36 32.13 23.82
C ILE A 551 -1.11 31.23 23.85
N TRP A 552 -0.91 30.49 24.94
CA TRP A 552 0.21 29.56 25.05
C TRP A 552 0.16 28.47 23.97
N GLY A 553 -1.00 27.85 23.76
CA GLY A 553 -1.19 26.87 22.69
C GLY A 553 -0.80 27.39 21.30
N ALA A 554 -1.24 28.61 20.96
CA ALA A 554 -0.87 29.22 19.68
C ALA A 554 0.62 29.52 19.56
N LEU A 555 1.30 29.92 20.64
CA LEU A 555 2.76 30.07 20.63
C LEU A 555 3.45 28.72 20.44
N CYS A 556 2.95 27.66 21.08
CA CYS A 556 3.49 26.30 20.94
C CYS A 556 3.45 25.78 19.50
N VAL A 557 2.54 26.27 18.66
CA VAL A 557 2.60 26.00 17.22
C VAL A 557 3.96 26.44 16.68
N GLY A 558 4.33 27.72 16.79
CA GLY A 558 5.64 28.19 16.29
C GLY A 558 6.84 27.58 17.00
N LEU A 559 6.71 27.21 18.28
CA LEU A 559 7.79 26.63 19.07
C LEU A 559 8.05 25.14 18.78
N LEU A 560 7.02 24.36 18.45
CA LEU A 560 7.06 22.88 18.42
C LEU A 560 6.39 22.25 17.18
N ALA A 561 5.38 22.89 16.57
CA ALA A 561 4.65 22.38 15.41
C ALA A 561 4.92 23.24 14.16
N PRO A 562 5.79 22.77 13.27
CA PRO A 562 5.20 21.90 12.24
C PRO A 562 5.91 20.56 12.07
N GLU A 563 7.16 20.43 12.53
CA GLU A 563 7.96 19.21 12.39
C GLU A 563 7.77 18.24 13.56
N GLY A 564 7.36 18.75 14.74
CA GLY A 564 7.28 17.99 15.99
C GLY A 564 8.66 17.53 16.48
N ASN A 565 8.66 16.62 17.45
CA ASN A 565 9.83 15.92 17.99
C ASN A 565 10.93 16.84 18.56
N PHE A 566 10.52 17.94 19.18
CA PHE A 566 11.39 19.00 19.68
C PHE A 566 12.33 19.53 18.60
N GLY A 567 11.81 19.65 17.38
CA GLY A 567 12.49 20.22 16.23
C GLY A 567 12.90 21.69 16.44
N PRO A 568 13.64 22.27 15.49
CA PRO A 568 14.08 23.65 15.58
C PRO A 568 12.90 24.63 15.61
N LEU A 569 13.10 25.75 16.29
CA LEU A 569 12.13 26.85 16.35
C LEU A 569 11.75 27.33 14.95
N ASN A 570 10.46 27.32 14.61
CA ASN A 570 9.96 27.93 13.40
C ASN A 570 9.61 29.41 13.65
N ILE A 571 10.58 30.30 13.42
CA ILE A 571 10.43 31.74 13.64
C ILE A 571 9.31 32.32 12.77
N SER A 572 9.19 31.89 11.51
CA SER A 572 8.13 32.37 10.61
C SER A 572 6.76 32.04 11.17
N GLN A 573 6.57 30.79 11.60
CA GLN A 573 5.32 30.37 12.23
C GLN A 573 5.07 31.13 13.53
N LEU A 574 6.08 31.30 14.39
CA LEU A 574 5.93 32.06 15.64
C LEU A 574 5.46 33.51 15.39
N VAL A 575 5.97 34.17 14.34
CA VAL A 575 5.52 35.52 13.95
C VAL A 575 4.05 35.50 13.53
N ILE A 576 3.65 34.55 12.68
CA ILE A 576 2.25 34.41 12.22
C ILE A 576 1.31 34.13 13.40
N GLN A 577 1.69 33.23 14.31
CA GLN A 577 0.92 32.93 15.50
C GLN A 577 0.77 34.15 16.40
N THR A 578 1.84 34.93 16.58
CA THR A 578 1.82 36.18 17.34
C THR A 578 0.92 37.23 16.70
N GLN A 579 0.90 37.31 15.37
CA GLN A 579 -0.01 38.17 14.61
C GLN A 579 -1.47 37.77 14.84
N GLY A 580 -1.79 36.47 14.81
CA GLY A 580 -3.13 35.96 15.12
C GLY A 580 -3.55 36.24 16.57
N ILE A 581 -2.64 36.07 17.54
CA ILE A 581 -2.88 36.43 18.94
C ILE A 581 -3.19 37.93 19.06
N ALA A 582 -2.38 38.80 18.44
CA ALA A 582 -2.59 40.25 18.48
C ALA A 582 -3.94 40.64 17.86
N ALA A 583 -4.30 40.03 16.71
CA ALA A 583 -5.59 40.22 16.08
C ALA A 583 -6.75 39.82 17.00
N ALA A 584 -6.64 38.67 17.69
CA ALA A 584 -7.65 38.20 18.64
C ALA A 584 -7.83 39.19 19.81
N LEU A 585 -6.73 39.66 20.40
CA LEU A 585 -6.77 40.61 21.52
C LEU A 585 -7.42 41.94 21.12
N VAL A 586 -7.01 42.50 19.98
CA VAL A 586 -7.57 43.75 19.45
C VAL A 586 -9.04 43.59 19.09
N TYR A 587 -9.38 42.52 18.39
CA TYR A 587 -10.75 42.22 17.98
C TYR A 587 -11.67 42.04 19.19
N SER A 588 -11.29 41.21 20.16
CA SER A 588 -12.05 41.03 21.40
C SER A 588 -12.25 42.33 22.17
N PHE A 589 -11.23 43.19 22.24
CA PHE A 589 -11.34 44.51 22.86
C PHE A 589 -12.35 45.40 22.12
N VAL A 590 -12.24 45.51 20.80
CA VAL A 590 -13.13 46.34 19.97
C VAL A 590 -14.57 45.86 20.09
N MET A 591 -14.81 44.56 19.91
CA MET A 591 -16.16 43.99 19.96
C MET A 591 -16.80 44.10 21.34
N ALA A 592 -16.03 43.93 22.42
CA ALA A 592 -16.52 44.15 23.77
C ALA A 592 -16.96 45.61 23.97
N ASN A 593 -16.21 46.59 23.45
CA ASN A 593 -16.61 47.99 23.54
C ASN A 593 -17.86 48.32 22.73
N ILE A 594 -17.98 47.77 21.51
CA ILE A 594 -19.14 47.94 20.63
C ILE A 594 -20.40 47.41 21.32
N ILE A 595 -20.38 46.16 21.82
CA ILE A 595 -21.59 45.56 22.40
C ILE A 595 -22.01 46.25 23.70
N MET A 596 -21.05 46.68 24.53
CA MET A 596 -21.33 47.44 25.76
C MET A 596 -22.02 48.78 25.46
N PHE A 597 -21.61 49.43 24.35
CA PHE A 597 -22.22 50.66 23.88
C PHE A 597 -23.63 50.43 23.33
N VAL A 598 -23.80 49.46 22.43
CA VAL A 598 -25.09 49.14 21.80
C VAL A 598 -26.13 48.70 22.83
N LEU A 599 -25.75 47.81 23.75
CA LEU A 599 -26.67 47.29 24.76
C LEU A 599 -26.87 48.24 25.94
N ASN A 600 -26.32 49.46 25.88
CA ASN A 600 -26.36 50.46 26.94
C ASN A 600 -26.18 49.80 28.30
N PHE A 601 -25.04 49.13 28.52
CA PHE A 601 -24.69 48.63 29.84
C PHE A 601 -24.35 49.81 30.77
N ARG A 602 -25.37 50.64 31.04
CA ARG A 602 -25.34 51.76 31.97
C ARG A 602 -25.54 51.23 33.38
N ARG A 603 -24.88 51.90 34.33
CA ARG A 603 -25.12 51.83 35.77
C ARG A 603 -26.63 51.84 36.02
N LYS A 604 -27.19 50.83 36.68
CA LYS A 604 -28.31 51.12 37.56
C LYS A 604 -27.70 51.92 38.70
N THR A 605 -27.89 53.24 38.70
CA THR A 605 -27.79 54.02 39.94
C THR A 605 -28.79 53.40 40.90
N THR A 606 -28.31 52.50 41.77
CA THR A 606 -29.09 52.10 42.93
C THR A 606 -29.26 53.34 43.77
N THR A 607 -30.46 53.92 43.75
CA THR A 607 -30.94 54.75 44.86
C THR A 607 -30.65 53.99 46.14
N PRO A 608 -29.98 54.60 47.14
CA PRO A 608 -29.79 53.95 48.42
C PRO A 608 -31.18 53.63 48.99
N LEU A 609 -31.44 52.36 49.23
CA LEU A 609 -32.54 51.88 50.06
C LEU A 609 -32.00 51.63 51.47
#